data_AF-A0A7W1SIB2-F1
#
_entry.id   AF-A0A7W1SIB2-F1
#
_cell.length_a   1.000
_cell.length_b   1.000
_cell.length_c   1.000
_cell.angle_alpha   90.00
_cell.angle_beta   90.00
_cell.angle_gamma   90.00
#
_symmetry.space_group_name_H-M   'P 1'
#
loop_
_entity.id
_entity.type
_entity.pdbx_description
1 polymer ?
#
loop_
_entity_poly.entity_id
_entity_poly.type
_entity_poly.pdbx_seq_one_letter_code
_entity_poly.pdbx_strand_id
1 'polypeptide(L)'
;MPRLVWYVLALLAAFALGALWQYVGARRGAAALGTAQSALAEARLEATLASAVIEVQGGNYEGGRQLASDFFTGLQRHVATAPPEAAALRPLYAQRDNVITVLSRNDPASAGLLSRALTDFRAAIRPGSGANVPAAPGAPGPR
;
A
#
# COMPACT_ATOMS: atom_id res chain seq x y z
N MET A 1 45.47 -41.86 6.93
CA MET A 1 44.01 -41.59 6.91
C MET A 1 43.57 -40.18 7.39
N PRO A 2 44.30 -39.36 8.16
CA PRO A 2 43.76 -38.06 8.65
C PRO A 2 43.66 -36.98 7.57
N ARG A 3 44.44 -37.09 6.50
CA ARG A 3 44.48 -36.11 5.40
C ARG A 3 43.19 -36.12 4.57
N LEU A 4 42.61 -37.30 4.39
CA LEU A 4 41.38 -37.51 3.60
C LEU A 4 40.17 -36.91 4.33
N VAL A 5 40.12 -37.02 5.66
CA VAL A 5 39.12 -36.36 6.51
C VAL A 5 39.16 -34.84 6.32
N TRP A 6 40.35 -34.25 6.28
CA TRP A 6 40.51 -32.82 6.05
C TRP A 6 40.05 -32.38 4.66
N TYR A 7 40.37 -33.14 3.61
CA TYR A 7 39.89 -32.82 2.26
C TYR A 7 38.37 -32.88 2.14
N VAL A 8 37.73 -33.88 2.76
CA VAL A 8 36.26 -34.00 2.80
C VAL A 8 35.63 -32.84 3.57
N LEU A 9 36.22 -32.46 4.72
CA LEU A 9 35.77 -31.30 5.50
C LEU A 9 35.90 -29.99 4.71
N ALA A 10 37.02 -29.79 4.01
CA ALA A 10 37.24 -28.61 3.18
C ALA A 10 36.23 -28.56 2.02
N LEU A 11 35.91 -29.71 1.41
CA LEU A 11 34.94 -29.80 0.33
C LEU A 11 33.52 -29.50 0.80
N LEU A 12 33.12 -30.03 1.97
CA LEU A 12 31.84 -29.73 2.60
C LEU A 12 31.74 -28.25 3.00
N ALA A 13 32.81 -27.66 3.53
CA ALA A 13 32.84 -26.25 3.89
C ALA A 13 32.69 -25.35 2.65
N ALA A 14 33.41 -25.65 1.56
CA ALA A 14 33.30 -24.93 0.30
C ALA A 14 31.88 -25.06 -0.31
N PHE A 15 31.30 -26.25 -0.25
CA PHE A 15 29.93 -26.49 -0.70
C PHE A 15 28.91 -25.71 0.13
N ALA A 16 29.05 -25.74 1.46
CA ALA A 16 28.17 -24.99 2.37
C ALA A 16 28.27 -23.48 2.16
N LEU A 17 29.47 -22.94 1.93
CA LEU A 17 29.69 -21.52 1.63
C LEU A 17 28.99 -21.10 0.32
N GLY A 18 29.10 -21.90 -0.74
CA GLY A 18 28.40 -21.65 -2.00
C GLY A 18 26.87 -21.70 -1.84
N ALA A 19 26.38 -22.70 -1.10
CA ALA A 19 24.95 -22.84 -0.82
C ALA A 19 24.40 -21.68 0.02
N LEU A 20 25.13 -21.22 1.03
CA LEU A 20 24.75 -20.06 1.85
C LEU A 20 24.69 -18.78 1.00
N TRP A 21 25.67 -18.56 0.13
CA TRP A 21 25.71 -17.37 -0.72
C TRP A 21 24.51 -17.32 -1.67
N GLN A 22 24.19 -18.44 -2.33
CA GLN A 22 23.01 -18.54 -3.19
C GLN A 22 21.71 -18.38 -2.41
N TYR A 23 21.64 -18.94 -1.20
CA TYR A 23 20.46 -18.83 -0.35
C TYR A 23 20.19 -17.39 0.10
N VAL A 24 21.23 -16.66 0.49
CA VAL A 24 21.13 -15.24 0.86
C VAL A 24 20.74 -14.39 -0.35
N GLY A 25 21.31 -14.66 -1.52
CA GLY A 25 20.95 -13.99 -2.78
C GLY A 25 19.47 -14.21 -3.15
N ALA A 26 19.00 -15.45 -3.11
CA ALA A 26 17.61 -15.79 -3.41
C ALA A 26 16.63 -15.16 -2.41
N ARG A 27 16.96 -15.15 -1.11
CA ARG A 27 16.13 -14.50 -0.09
C ARG A 27 16.04 -12.99 -0.26
N ARG A 28 17.14 -12.32 -0.65
CA ARG A 28 17.13 -10.88 -0.93
C ARG A 28 16.25 -10.56 -2.14
N GLY A 29 16.32 -11.37 -3.20
CA GLY A 29 15.45 -11.23 -4.37
C GLY A 29 13.97 -11.42 -4.04
N ALA A 30 13.64 -12.45 -3.25
CA ALA A 30 12.26 -12.71 -2.81
C ALA A 30 11.71 -11.58 -1.93
N ALA A 31 12.52 -11.05 -1.00
CA ALA A 31 12.12 -9.92 -0.16
C ALA A 31 11.88 -8.64 -0.97
N ALA A 32 12.76 -8.33 -1.93
CA ALA A 32 12.62 -7.17 -2.82
C ALA A 32 11.40 -7.28 -3.75
N LEU A 33 11.08 -8.49 -4.22
CA LEU A 33 9.86 -8.75 -4.98
C LEU A 33 8.61 -8.52 -4.12
N GLY A 34 8.61 -9.00 -2.88
CA GLY A 34 7.49 -8.81 -1.96
C GLY A 34 7.20 -7.34 -1.69
N THR A 35 8.23 -6.53 -1.40
CA THR A 35 8.06 -5.09 -1.14
C THR A 35 7.65 -4.30 -2.38
N ALA A 36 8.20 -4.64 -3.56
CA ALA A 36 7.79 -4.00 -4.82
C ALA A 36 6.33 -4.30 -5.17
N GLN A 37 5.88 -5.54 -4.94
CA GLN A 37 4.49 -5.93 -5.19
C GLN A 37 3.52 -5.26 -4.21
N SER A 38 3.88 -5.10 -2.93
CA SER A 38 3.03 -4.39 -1.97
C SER A 38 2.90 -2.91 -2.33
N ALA A 39 4.02 -2.24 -2.65
CA ALA A 39 4.01 -0.83 -3.06
C ALA A 39 3.19 -0.63 -4.35
N LEU A 40 3.28 -1.56 -5.31
CA LEU A 40 2.47 -1.51 -6.52
C LEU A 40 0.98 -1.69 -6.21
N ALA A 41 0.62 -2.59 -5.29
CA ALA A 41 -0.76 -2.81 -4.88
C ALA A 41 -1.35 -1.55 -4.21
N GLU A 42 -0.59 -0.91 -3.31
CA GLU A 42 -0.98 0.33 -2.65
C GLU A 42 -1.15 1.48 -3.65
N ALA A 43 -0.21 1.67 -4.58
CA ALA A 43 -0.29 2.69 -5.61
C ALA A 43 -1.49 2.49 -6.54
N ARG A 44 -1.81 1.23 -6.89
CA ARG A 44 -3.01 0.90 -7.68
C ARG A 44 -4.29 1.25 -6.94
N LEU A 45 -4.40 0.90 -5.66
CA LEU A 45 -5.56 1.26 -4.84
C LEU A 45 -5.74 2.78 -4.75
N GLU A 46 -4.65 3.52 -4.51
CA GLU A 46 -4.68 4.98 -4.48
C GLU A 46 -5.15 5.56 -5.81
N ALA A 47 -4.61 5.07 -6.93
CA ALA A 47 -4.99 5.53 -8.26
C ALA A 47 -6.47 5.23 -8.57
N THR A 48 -6.96 4.03 -8.26
CA THR A 48 -8.37 3.66 -8.46
C THR A 48 -9.30 4.58 -7.67
N LEU A 49 -8.98 4.88 -6.41
CA LEU A 49 -9.79 5.77 -5.60
C LEU A 49 -9.73 7.22 -6.08
N ALA A 50 -8.55 7.70 -6.51
CA ALA A 50 -8.42 9.02 -7.11
C ALA A 50 -9.21 9.15 -8.42
N SER A 51 -9.21 8.12 -9.26
CA SER A 51 -10.07 8.07 -10.46
C SER A 51 -11.55 8.10 -10.10
N ALA A 52 -11.98 7.38 -9.05
CA ALA A 52 -13.37 7.44 -8.58
C ALA A 52 -13.78 8.87 -8.17
N VAL A 53 -12.89 9.61 -7.49
CA VAL A 53 -13.13 11.03 -7.15
C VAL A 53 -13.34 11.86 -8.42
N ILE A 54 -12.48 11.70 -9.42
CA ILE A 54 -12.54 12.46 -10.68
C ILE A 54 -13.83 12.17 -11.43
N GLU A 55 -14.22 10.90 -11.57
CA GLU A 55 -15.48 10.52 -12.24
C GLU A 55 -16.70 11.17 -11.57
N VAL A 56 -16.77 11.14 -10.24
CA VAL A 56 -17.89 11.72 -9.49
C VAL A 56 -17.89 13.25 -9.58
N GLN A 57 -16.72 13.89 -9.53
CA GLN A 57 -16.60 15.34 -9.75
C GLN A 57 -17.04 15.75 -11.17
N GLY A 58 -16.80 14.87 -12.16
CA GLY A 58 -17.31 15.02 -13.52
C GLY A 58 -18.79 14.69 -13.69
N GLY A 59 -19.49 14.29 -12.62
CA GLY A 59 -20.91 13.91 -12.64
C GLY A 59 -21.18 12.46 -13.05
N ASN A 60 -20.16 11.65 -13.29
CA ASN A 60 -20.29 10.22 -13.60
C ASN A 60 -20.30 9.38 -12.31
N TYR A 61 -21.44 9.41 -11.61
CA TYR A 61 -21.63 8.67 -10.35
C TYR A 61 -21.54 7.15 -10.52
N GLU A 62 -22.01 6.61 -11.65
CA GLU A 62 -21.96 5.16 -11.91
C GLU A 62 -20.51 4.69 -12.16
N GLY A 63 -19.73 5.43 -12.94
CA GLY A 63 -18.29 5.18 -13.09
C GLY A 63 -17.55 5.28 -11.74
N GLY A 64 -17.89 6.32 -10.96
CA GLY A 64 -17.41 6.46 -9.58
C GLY A 64 -17.75 5.29 -8.67
N ARG A 65 -18.98 4.76 -8.76
CA ARG A 65 -19.47 3.62 -7.98
C ARG A 65 -18.71 2.33 -8.31
N GLN A 66 -18.46 2.08 -9.59
CA GLN A 66 -17.69 0.91 -10.04
C GLN A 66 -16.25 0.99 -9.52
N LEU A 67 -15.57 2.11 -9.73
CA LEU A 67 -14.20 2.32 -9.25
C LEU A 67 -14.11 2.26 -7.71
N ALA A 68 -15.08 2.84 -6.99
CA ALA A 68 -15.13 2.73 -5.53
C ALA A 68 -15.31 1.27 -5.09
N SER A 69 -16.16 0.50 -5.76
CA SER A 69 -16.35 -0.93 -5.48
C SER A 69 -15.07 -1.73 -5.72
N ASP A 70 -14.36 -1.45 -6.81
CA ASP A 70 -13.07 -2.07 -7.13
C ASP A 70 -12.01 -1.73 -6.08
N PHE A 71 -11.95 -0.47 -5.66
CA PHE A 71 -11.09 -0.03 -4.57
C PHE A 71 -11.37 -0.80 -3.29
N PHE A 72 -12.62 -0.86 -2.82
CA PHE A 72 -12.94 -1.54 -1.57
C PHE A 72 -12.74 -3.06 -1.64
N THR A 73 -12.96 -3.67 -2.80
CA THR A 73 -12.65 -5.10 -3.04
C THR A 73 -11.15 -5.36 -3.02
N GLY A 74 -10.36 -4.46 -3.61
CA GLY A 74 -8.90 -4.51 -3.53
C GLY A 74 -8.38 -4.27 -2.11
N LEU A 75 -8.96 -3.29 -1.40
CA LEU A 75 -8.62 -2.97 -0.02
C LEU A 75 -8.91 -4.14 0.92
N GLN A 76 -10.04 -4.84 0.75
CA GLN A 76 -10.37 -6.03 1.53
C GLN A 76 -9.31 -7.12 1.36
N ARG A 77 -8.89 -7.39 0.11
CA ARG A 77 -7.83 -8.36 -0.17
C ARG A 77 -6.51 -7.94 0.49
N HIS A 78 -6.16 -6.66 0.38
CA HIS A 78 -4.95 -6.12 0.98
C HIS A 78 -4.96 -6.28 2.50
N VAL A 79 -6.05 -5.88 3.18
CA VAL A 79 -6.21 -6.00 4.64
C VAL A 79 -6.22 -7.46 5.11
N ALA A 80 -6.76 -8.39 4.31
CA ALA A 80 -6.76 -9.82 4.65
C ALA A 80 -5.35 -10.44 4.62
N THR A 81 -4.46 -9.90 3.79
CA THR A 81 -3.09 -10.40 3.62
C THR A 81 -2.01 -9.62 4.37
N ALA A 82 -2.36 -8.45 4.91
CA ALA A 82 -1.39 -7.51 5.48
C ALA A 82 -1.13 -7.73 6.99
N PRO A 83 0.06 -7.34 7.50
CA PRO A 83 0.41 -7.41 8.93
C PRO A 83 -0.54 -6.57 9.83
N PRO A 84 -0.47 -6.68 11.17
CA PRO A 84 -1.33 -5.95 12.11
C PRO A 84 -1.36 -4.41 11.93
N GLU A 85 -0.37 -3.83 11.25
CA GLU A 85 -0.34 -2.42 10.83
C GLU A 85 -1.51 -2.04 9.91
N ALA A 86 -2.06 -2.99 9.14
CA ALA A 86 -3.26 -2.79 8.34
C ALA A 86 -4.55 -2.63 9.18
N ALA A 87 -4.48 -2.74 10.51
CA ALA A 87 -5.57 -2.34 11.39
C ALA A 87 -5.97 -0.87 11.18
N ALA A 88 -5.03 0.00 10.80
CA ALA A 88 -5.29 1.40 10.47
C ALA A 88 -6.25 1.58 9.28
N LEU A 89 -6.36 0.58 8.39
CA LEU A 89 -7.23 0.60 7.22
C LEU A 89 -8.63 0.04 7.48
N ARG A 90 -8.87 -0.62 8.63
CA ARG A 90 -10.19 -1.18 8.98
C ARG A 90 -11.30 -0.12 9.08
N PRO A 91 -11.07 1.06 9.72
CA PRO A 91 -12.08 2.10 9.77
C PRO A 91 -12.45 2.61 8.37
N LEU A 92 -11.48 2.67 7.46
CA LEU A 92 -11.71 3.07 6.07
C LEU A 92 -12.57 2.04 5.33
N TYR A 93 -12.27 0.75 5.50
CA TYR A 93 -13.10 -0.32 4.92
C TYR A 93 -14.53 -0.32 5.46
N ALA A 94 -14.72 -0.01 6.74
CA ALA A 94 -16.04 0.09 7.36
C ALA A 94 -16.92 1.20 6.74
N GLN A 95 -16.33 2.20 6.07
CA GLN A 95 -17.07 3.26 5.39
C GLN A 95 -17.63 2.84 4.02
N ARG A 96 -17.26 1.66 3.49
CA ARG A 96 -17.66 1.17 2.16
C ARG A 96 -19.16 1.32 1.92
N ASP A 97 -19.97 0.77 2.81
CA ASP A 97 -21.42 0.68 2.57
C ASP A 97 -22.07 2.07 2.54
N ASN A 98 -21.56 3.01 3.35
CA ASN A 98 -21.99 4.40 3.29
C ASN A 98 -21.62 5.04 1.95
N VAL A 99 -20.35 4.92 1.53
CA VAL A 99 -19.88 5.49 0.26
C VAL A 99 -20.66 4.93 -0.94
N ILE A 100 -20.87 3.61 -0.98
CA ILE A 100 -21.66 2.97 -2.04
C ILE A 100 -23.11 3.43 -2.02
N THR A 101 -23.71 3.59 -0.83
CA THR A 101 -25.08 4.09 -0.70
C THR A 101 -25.22 5.51 -1.24
N VAL A 102 -24.31 6.42 -0.87
CA VAL A 102 -24.35 7.82 -1.31
C VAL A 102 -24.10 7.92 -2.82
N LEU A 103 -23.16 7.14 -3.36
CA LEU A 103 -22.93 7.03 -4.80
C LEU A 103 -24.14 6.51 -5.56
N SER A 104 -24.83 5.48 -5.04
CA SER A 104 -26.02 4.91 -5.67
C SER A 104 -27.20 5.89 -5.77
N ARG A 105 -27.19 6.94 -4.94
CA ARG A 105 -28.19 8.01 -4.94
C ARG A 105 -27.82 9.17 -5.86
N ASN A 106 -26.68 9.11 -6.53
CA ASN A 106 -26.11 10.20 -7.34
C ASN A 106 -25.99 11.51 -6.53
N ASP A 107 -25.67 11.40 -5.24
CA ASP A 107 -25.57 12.55 -4.35
C ASP A 107 -24.24 13.30 -4.59
N PRO A 108 -24.25 14.62 -4.85
CA PRO A 108 -23.05 15.44 -5.03
C PRO A 108 -22.07 15.38 -3.85
N ALA A 109 -22.55 15.09 -2.64
CA ALA A 109 -21.70 14.92 -1.45
C ALA A 109 -20.72 13.73 -1.59
N SER A 110 -20.99 12.80 -2.49
CA SER A 110 -20.14 11.63 -2.79
C SER A 110 -18.69 12.03 -3.10
N ALA A 111 -18.47 13.12 -3.84
CA ALA A 111 -17.12 13.57 -4.21
C ALA A 111 -16.29 13.95 -2.97
N GLY A 112 -16.93 14.64 -2.02
CA GLY A 112 -16.30 15.02 -0.75
C GLY A 112 -15.97 13.81 0.11
N LEU A 113 -16.88 12.84 0.18
CA LEU A 113 -16.66 11.58 0.90
C LEU A 113 -15.49 10.77 0.31
N LEU A 114 -15.45 10.61 -1.02
CA LEU A 114 -14.34 9.89 -1.68
C LEU A 114 -13.00 10.62 -1.53
N SER A 115 -12.99 11.95 -1.58
CA SER A 115 -11.79 12.76 -1.36
C SER A 115 -11.24 12.60 0.06
N ARG A 116 -12.14 12.52 1.05
CA ARG A 116 -11.77 12.23 2.44
C ARG A 116 -11.23 10.81 2.59
N ALA A 117 -11.91 9.82 2.02
CA ALA A 117 -11.46 8.44 2.01
C ALA A 117 -10.06 8.29 1.38
N LEU A 118 -9.76 9.05 0.32
CA LEU A 118 -8.44 9.07 -0.31
C LEU A 118 -7.36 9.66 0.62
N THR A 119 -7.70 10.72 1.36
CA THR A 119 -6.80 11.33 2.33
C THR A 119 -6.53 10.38 3.50
N ASP A 120 -7.57 9.75 4.03
CA ASP A 120 -7.49 8.77 5.12
C ASP A 120 -6.67 7.55 4.69
N PHE A 121 -6.87 7.06 3.45
CA PHE A 121 -6.07 5.97 2.87
C PHE A 121 -4.59 6.33 2.84
N ARG A 122 -4.24 7.50 2.27
CA ARG A 122 -2.86 8.00 2.17
C ARG A 122 -2.20 8.12 3.54
N ALA A 123 -2.93 8.62 4.53
CA ALA A 123 -2.43 8.76 5.90
C ALA A 123 -2.14 7.40 6.53
N ALA A 124 -2.97 6.39 6.26
CA ALA A 124 -2.79 5.05 6.78
C ALA A 124 -1.61 4.30 6.14
N ILE A 125 -1.37 4.46 4.83
CA ILE A 125 -0.26 3.78 4.13
C ILE A 125 1.07 4.55 4.20
N ARG A 126 1.04 5.86 4.49
CA ARG A 126 2.24 6.68 4.73
C ARG A 126 2.19 7.35 6.11
N PRO A 127 2.36 6.59 7.20
CA PRO A 127 2.46 7.14 8.53
C PRO A 127 3.72 8.02 8.62
N GLY A 128 3.56 9.34 8.41
CA GLY A 128 4.65 10.32 8.43
C GLY A 128 4.54 11.45 7.40
N SER A 129 3.78 11.27 6.30
CA SER A 129 3.66 12.32 5.27
C SER A 129 2.77 13.51 5.68
N GLY A 130 2.06 13.41 6.80
CA GLY A 130 1.20 14.49 7.34
C GLY A 130 1.77 15.26 8.54
N ALA A 131 2.93 14.86 9.09
CA ALA A 131 3.50 15.46 10.32
C ALA A 131 4.73 16.36 10.08
N ASN A 132 5.17 16.53 8.83
CA ASN A 132 6.30 17.39 8.48
C ASN A 132 6.02 18.14 7.18
N VAL A 133 5.08 19.09 7.22
CA VAL A 133 5.28 20.30 6.43
C VAL A 133 6.18 21.18 7.30
N PRO A 134 7.48 21.33 7.01
CA PRO A 134 8.26 22.36 7.68
C PRO A 134 7.54 23.68 7.47
N ALA A 135 7.16 24.33 8.56
CA ALA A 135 6.67 25.71 8.53
C ALA A 135 7.66 26.51 7.69
N ALA A 136 7.17 27.10 6.60
CA ALA A 136 7.99 27.94 5.73
C ALA A 136 8.69 28.99 6.62
N PRO A 137 10.03 29.03 6.67
CA PRO A 137 10.73 30.07 7.39
C PRO A 137 10.60 31.35 6.56
N GLY A 138 9.80 32.29 7.04
CA GLY A 138 9.82 33.68 6.56
C GLY A 138 8.60 34.08 5.73
N ALA A 139 7.51 34.41 6.41
CA ALA A 139 6.62 35.47 5.94
C ALA A 139 6.80 36.66 6.90
N PRO A 140 7.41 37.78 6.47
CA PRO A 140 7.42 39.00 7.27
C PRO A 140 5.99 39.53 7.38
N GLY A 141 5.54 39.75 8.62
CA GLY A 141 4.19 40.23 8.93
C GLY A 141 3.94 41.64 8.38
N PRO A 142 2.67 41.98 8.09
CA PRO A 142 2.31 43.30 7.60
C PRO A 142 2.55 44.36 8.68
N ARG A 143 3.23 45.45 8.31
CA ARG A 143 3.17 46.74 8.99
C ARG A 143 2.21 47.64 8.24
#